data_AF-A0A412Y908-F1
#
_entry.id   AF-A0A412Y908-F1
#
_cell.length_a   1.000
_cell.length_b   1.000
_cell.length_c   1.000
_cell.angle_alpha   90.00
_cell.angle_beta   90.00
_cell.angle_gamma   90.00
#
_symmetry.space_group_name_H-M   'P 1'
#
loop_
_entity.id
_entity.type
_entity.pdbx_description
1 polymer ?
#
loop_
_entity_poly.entity_id
_entity_poly.type
_entity_poly.pdbx_seq_one_letter_code
_entity_poly.pdbx_strand_id
1 'polypeptide(L)'
;MTYKEALSYLERIKDTAIGAPVKGRLIESLFIGPTDWKQMTDFMNLRIQKGEETALIEFDSAGKSLSVYGVSVNNEFDVPRWDMTIMDNWALIISN
;
A
#
# COMPACT_ATOMS: atom_id res chain seq x y z
N MET A 1 2.96 -0.56 -11.09
CA MET A 1 2.90 0.87 -11.43
C MET A 1 4.27 1.50 -11.22
N THR A 2 4.59 2.56 -11.96
CA THR A 2 5.71 3.47 -11.64
C THR A 2 5.41 4.26 -10.36
N TYR A 3 6.39 4.99 -9.81
CA TYR A 3 6.18 5.83 -8.62
C TYR A 3 5.11 6.89 -8.89
N LYS A 4 5.16 7.56 -10.05
CA LYS A 4 4.20 8.61 -10.42
C LYS A 4 2.79 8.06 -10.59
N GLU A 5 2.66 6.89 -11.22
CA GLU A 5 1.36 6.22 -11.39
C GLU A 5 0.77 5.81 -10.05
N ALA A 6 1.58 5.19 -9.17
CA ALA A 6 1.12 4.76 -7.85
C ALA A 6 0.72 5.95 -6.97
N LEU A 7 1.50 7.04 -6.99
CA LEU A 7 1.19 8.26 -6.25
C LEU A 7 -0.11 8.91 -6.78
N SER A 8 -0.23 9.07 -8.09
CA SER A 8 -1.45 9.61 -8.71
C SER A 8 -2.68 8.74 -8.41
N TYR A 9 -2.50 7.42 -8.39
CA TYR A 9 -3.58 6.49 -8.06
C TYR A 9 -4.00 6.59 -6.59
N LEU A 10 -3.03 6.61 -5.66
CA LEU A 10 -3.27 6.76 -4.23
C LEU A 10 -4.08 8.04 -3.97
N GLU A 11 -3.65 9.17 -4.53
CA GLU A 11 -4.33 10.46 -4.38
C GLU A 11 -5.77 10.42 -4.89
N ARG A 12 -6.02 9.68 -5.97
CA ARG A 12 -7.38 9.54 -6.53
C ARG A 12 -8.32 8.72 -5.63
N ILE A 13 -7.81 7.71 -4.93
CA ILE A 13 -8.66 6.78 -4.17
C ILE A 13 -8.78 7.13 -2.69
N LYS A 14 -7.83 7.89 -2.12
CA LYS A 14 -7.69 8.08 -0.66
C LYS A 14 -8.98 8.48 0.07
N ASP A 15 -9.74 9.42 -0.50
CA ASP A 15 -10.95 9.96 0.14
C ASP A 15 -12.12 8.97 0.14
N THR A 16 -12.07 7.96 -0.73
CA THR A 16 -13.08 6.91 -0.83
C THR A 16 -12.64 5.60 -0.20
N ALA A 17 -11.33 5.32 -0.19
CA ALA A 17 -10.77 4.08 0.31
C ALA A 17 -10.57 4.11 1.82
N ILE A 18 -10.09 5.22 2.38
CA ILE A 18 -9.90 5.34 3.84
C ILE A 18 -11.28 5.39 4.52
N GLY A 19 -11.48 4.52 5.50
CA GLY A 19 -12.77 4.32 6.17
C GLY A 19 -13.72 3.38 5.43
N ALA A 20 -13.36 2.86 4.24
CA ALA A 20 -14.18 1.86 3.58
C ALA A 20 -13.92 0.46 4.16
N PRO A 21 -14.98 -0.37 4.28
CA PRO A 21 -14.83 -1.76 4.70
C PRO A 21 -14.34 -2.61 3.51
N VAL A 22 -13.16 -3.21 3.65
CA VAL A 22 -12.59 -4.16 2.68
C VAL A 22 -12.34 -5.47 3.40
N LYS A 23 -12.93 -6.57 2.90
CA LYS A 23 -12.84 -7.91 3.53
C LYS A 23 -13.25 -7.90 5.02
N GLY A 24 -14.25 -7.09 5.36
CA GLY A 24 -14.79 -6.98 6.72
C GLY A 24 -13.98 -6.10 7.68
N ARG A 25 -12.93 -5.41 7.22
CA ARG A 25 -12.13 -4.48 8.04
C ARG A 25 -12.06 -3.10 7.40
N LEU A 26 -12.02 -2.07 8.23
CA LEU A 26 -11.85 -0.70 7.74
C LEU A 26 -10.41 -0.51 7.28
N ILE A 27 -10.26 0.11 6.11
CA ILE A 27 -8.96 0.63 5.69
C ILE A 27 -8.66 1.90 6.50
N GLU A 28 -7.59 1.88 7.28
CA GLU A 28 -7.18 2.99 8.13
C GLU A 28 -6.21 3.94 7.42
N SER A 29 -5.36 3.39 6.54
CA SER A 29 -4.41 4.17 5.76
C SER A 29 -4.08 3.52 4.43
N LEU A 30 -3.43 4.28 3.55
CA LEU A 30 -2.89 3.78 2.29
C LEU A 30 -1.36 3.80 2.35
N PHE A 31 -0.76 2.86 1.64
CA PHE A 31 0.69 2.68 1.58
C PHE A 31 1.11 2.32 0.16
N ILE A 32 2.23 2.88 -0.32
CA ILE A 32 2.83 2.45 -1.58
C ILE A 32 4.04 1.58 -1.25
N GLY A 33 4.13 0.43 -1.90
CA GLY A 33 5.27 -0.47 -1.76
C GLY A 33 5.47 -1.33 -3.00
N PRO A 34 6.48 -2.21 -3.02
CA PRO A 34 6.71 -3.11 -4.13
C PRO A 34 5.51 -4.02 -4.36
N THR A 35 5.18 -4.28 -5.63
CA THR A 35 4.16 -5.27 -6.02
C THR A 35 4.62 -6.69 -5.66
N ASP A 36 5.92 -6.98 -5.80
CA ASP A 36 6.51 -8.26 -5.40
C ASP A 36 6.79 -8.27 -3.89
N TRP A 37 6.03 -9.07 -3.15
CA TRP A 37 6.15 -9.21 -1.71
C TRP A 37 7.54 -9.65 -1.25
N LYS A 38 8.28 -10.41 -2.08
CA LYS A 38 9.66 -10.83 -1.74
C LYS A 38 10.60 -9.64 -1.58
N GLN A 39 10.27 -8.50 -2.21
CA GLN A 39 11.08 -7.28 -2.16
C GLN A 39 10.66 -6.33 -1.02
N MET A 40 9.59 -6.66 -0.28
CA MET A 40 9.06 -5.81 0.79
C MET A 40 10.08 -5.62 1.91
N THR A 41 10.85 -6.65 2.27
CA THR A 41 11.87 -6.54 3.31
C THR A 41 12.97 -5.54 2.91
N ASP A 42 13.48 -5.65 1.68
CA ASP A 42 14.48 -4.73 1.15
C ASP A 42 13.93 -3.30 1.07
N PHE A 43 12.68 -3.14 0.63
CA PHE A 43 12.00 -1.84 0.57
C PHE A 43 11.90 -1.20 1.96
N MET A 44 11.45 -1.95 2.97
CA MET A 44 11.29 -1.44 4.32
C MET A 44 12.63 -1.04 4.95
N ASN A 45 13.69 -1.82 4.72
CA ASN A 45 15.03 -1.45 5.16
C ASN A 45 15.51 -0.15 4.50
N LEU A 46 15.31 -0.02 3.19
CA LEU A 46 15.67 1.20 2.45
C LEU A 46 14.87 2.41 2.94
N ARG A 47 13.56 2.25 3.16
CA ARG A 47 12.67 3.28 3.71
C ARG A 47 13.12 3.74 5.10
N ILE A 48 13.53 2.83 5.97
CA ILE A 48 14.08 3.17 7.30
C ILE A 48 15.38 3.97 7.18
N GLN A 49 16.24 3.60 6.23
CA GLN A 49 17.55 4.23 6.05
C GLN A 49 17.49 5.61 5.37
N LYS A 50 16.61 5.77 4.38
CA LYS A 50 16.62 6.93 3.47
C LYS A 50 15.31 7.71 3.43
N GLY A 51 14.25 7.22 4.07
CA GLY A 51 12.91 7.77 3.95
C GLY A 51 12.10 7.12 2.84
N GLU A 52 10.78 7.33 2.91
CA GLU A 52 9.79 6.66 2.07
C GLU A 52 9.87 7.08 0.60
N GLU A 53 9.88 8.38 0.33
CA GLU A 53 9.93 8.89 -1.04
C GLU A 53 11.18 8.41 -1.77
N THR A 54 12.36 8.49 -1.13
CA THR A 54 13.62 8.01 -1.71
C THR A 54 13.58 6.51 -1.99
N ALA A 55 13.02 5.70 -1.07
CA ALA A 55 12.90 4.26 -1.29
C ALA A 55 11.99 3.92 -2.48
N LEU A 56 10.87 4.64 -2.65
CA LEU A 56 9.95 4.47 -3.78
C LEU A 56 10.60 4.87 -5.11
N ILE A 57 11.29 6.01 -5.14
CA ILE A 57 12.01 6.49 -6.34
C ILE A 57 13.12 5.51 -6.74
N GLU A 58 13.90 4.99 -5.78
CA GLU A 58 14.96 4.02 -6.07
C GLU A 58 14.41 2.70 -6.61
N PHE A 59 13.27 2.22 -6.08
CA PHE A 59 12.61 1.02 -6.60
C PHE A 59 12.09 1.23 -8.02
N ASP A 60 11.40 2.33 -8.29
CA ASP A 60 10.92 2.68 -9.62
C ASP A 60 12.07 2.83 -10.63
N SER A 61 13.14 3.53 -10.24
CA SER A 61 14.35 3.71 -11.08
C SER A 61 15.06 2.39 -11.38
N ALA A 62 14.94 1.39 -10.51
CA ALA A 62 15.43 0.03 -10.72
C ALA A 62 14.47 -0.84 -11.58
N GLY A 63 13.37 -0.28 -12.09
CA GLY A 63 12.37 -0.98 -12.89
C GLY A 63 11.46 -1.90 -12.07
N LYS A 64 11.41 -1.73 -10.74
CA LYS A 64 10.56 -2.55 -9.87
C LYS A 64 9.15 -1.95 -9.82
N SER A 65 8.14 -2.79 -10.04
CA SER A 65 6.75 -2.36 -9.96
C SER A 65 6.33 -2.05 -8.52
N LEU A 66 5.56 -0.97 -8.37
CA LEU A 66 4.89 -0.56 -7.16
C LEU A 66 3.38 -0.85 -7.22
N SER A 67 2.78 -1.00 -6.04
CA SER A 67 1.34 -1.18 -5.82
C SER A 67 0.86 -0.29 -4.67
N VAL A 68 -0.42 0.07 -4.69
CA VAL A 68 -1.08 0.76 -3.59
C VAL A 68 -1.75 -0.29 -2.70
N TYR A 69 -1.47 -0.22 -1.41
CA TYR A 69 -2.00 -1.09 -0.39
C TYR A 69 -2.92 -0.32 0.55
N GLY A 70 -4.03 -0.92 0.91
CA GLY A 70 -4.87 -0.51 2.03
C GLY A 70 -4.40 -1.23 3.27
N VAL A 71 -4.15 -0.48 4.33
CA VAL A 71 -3.72 -1.00 5.63
C VAL A 71 -4.92 -1.00 6.56
N SER A 72 -5.19 -2.14 7.17
CA SER A 72 -6.23 -2.33 8.17
C SER A 72 -5.65 -2.95 9.42
N VAL A 73 -6.28 -2.72 10.56
CA VAL A 73 -5.86 -3.30 11.84
C VAL A 73 -6.83 -4.41 12.24
N ASN A 74 -6.28 -5.57 12.58
CA ASN A 74 -7.00 -6.65 13.22
C ASN A 74 -6.69 -6.64 14.73
N ASN A 75 -7.71 -6.33 15.51
CA ASN A 75 -7.68 -6.28 16.98
C ASN A 75 -8.28 -7.54 17.64
N GLU A 76 -8.55 -8.61 16.89
CA GLU A 76 -9.04 -9.89 17.42
C GLU A 76 -7.97 -10.68 18.22
N PHE A 77 -6.72 -10.22 18.18
CA PHE A 77 -5.59 -10.84 18.86
C PHE A 77 -5.08 -9.95 20.01
N ASP A 78 -4.38 -10.56 20.97
CA ASP A 78 -3.73 -9.83 22.09
C ASP A 78 -2.75 -8.74 21.62
N VAL A 79 -2.22 -8.88 20.41
CA VAL A 79 -1.37 -7.89 19.75
C VAL A 79 -2.03 -7.48 18.43
N PRO A 80 -2.24 -6.16 18.19
CA PRO A 80 -2.79 -5.69 16.93
C PRO A 80 -1.98 -6.20 15.74
N ARG A 81 -2.66 -6.71 14.72
CA ARG A 81 -2.03 -7.15 13.47
C ARG A 81 -2.42 -6.22 12.34
N TRP A 82 -1.44 -5.72 11.61
CA TRP A 82 -1.69 -4.92 10.42
C TRP A 82 -1.78 -5.83 9.20
N ASP A 83 -2.93 -5.77 8.52
CA ASP A 83 -3.16 -6.46 7.27
C ASP A 83 -3.02 -5.48 6.10
N MET A 84 -2.31 -5.90 5.05
CA MET A 84 -2.15 -5.14 3.82
C MET A 84 -2.94 -5.79 2.69
N THR A 85 -3.84 -5.04 2.06
CA THR A 85 -4.62 -5.49 0.90
C THR A 85 -4.24 -4.69 -0.33
N ILE A 86 -3.99 -5.35 -1.47
CA ILE A 86 -3.72 -4.66 -2.75
C ILE A 86 -4.99 -3.91 -3.19
N MET A 87 -4.84 -2.63 -3.51
CA MET A 87 -5.91 -1.69 -3.87
C MET A 87 -5.84 -1.23 -5.32
N ASP A 88 -4.93 -1.78 -6.12
CA ASP A 88 -4.67 -1.38 -7.51
C ASP A 88 -5.94 -1.39 -8.40
N ASN A 89 -6.97 -2.14 -8.02
CA ASN A 89 -8.29 -2.18 -8.67
C ASN A 89 -9.44 -1.76 -7.75
N TRP A 90 -9.33 -0.60 -7.10
CA TRP A 90 -10.32 -0.09 -6.16
C TRP A 90 -11.77 -0.14 -6.65
N ALA A 91 -12.03 0.28 -7.90
CA ALA A 91 -13.38 0.26 -8.46
C ALA A 91 -14.02 -1.14 -8.46
N LEU A 92 -13.23 -2.20 -8.67
CA LEU A 92 -13.70 -3.59 -8.60
C LEU A 92 -13.86 -4.08 -7.16
N ILE A 93 -13.11 -3.51 -6.22
CA ILE A 93 -13.20 -3.87 -4.80
C ILE A 93 -14.50 -3.34 -4.20
N ILE A 94 -14.93 -2.13 -4.57
CA ILE A 94 -16.17 -1.52 -4.04
C ILE A 94 -17.45 -1.94 -4.78
N SER A 95 -17.33 -2.56 -5.96
CA SER A 95 -18.48 -3.06 -6.71
C SER A 95 -18.92 -4.47 -6.27
N ASN A 96 -18.15 -5.12 -5.39
CA ASN A 96 -18.41 -6.45 -4.84
C ASN A 96 -18.78 -6.36 -3.36
#